data_AF-A0A841BC19-F1
#
_entry.id   AF-A0A841BC19-F1
#
_cell.length_a   1.000
_cell.length_b   1.000
_cell.length_c   1.000
_cell.angle_alpha   90.00
_cell.angle_beta   90.00
_cell.angle_gamma   90.00
#
_symmetry.space_group_name_H-M   'P 1'
#
loop_
_entity.id
_entity.type
_entity.pdbx_description
1 polymer ?
#
loop_
_entity_poly.entity_id
_entity_poly.type
_entity_poly.pdbx_seq_one_letter_code
_entity_poly.pdbx_strand_id
1 'polypeptide(L)'
;MTTTRAPRARRTARGEPGPVNWGEYAAAVHRWELITSRAAPYPTQPGRHGRPVLAPPFVEWLMGLPPGWVTAGHLELPRTAQLRALGNGVVPQQAARALRHLLDDLTHLHRPPCQPPVSPPQRDKRSRASRPSRVDSGLTHPPGTAQATPAARTRRSAPRTRR
;
A
#
# COMPACT_ATOMS: atom_id res chain seq x y z
N MET A 1 -34.72 65.48 8.16
CA MET A 1 -34.59 64.29 9.03
C MET A 1 -33.71 63.28 8.29
N THR A 2 -32.41 63.25 8.58
CA THR A 2 -31.41 62.48 7.83
C THR A 2 -30.85 61.41 8.75
N THR A 3 -31.25 60.16 8.57
CA THR A 3 -30.77 59.04 9.39
C THR A 3 -29.52 58.45 8.76
N THR A 4 -28.35 58.85 9.27
CA THR A 4 -27.05 58.22 8.95
C THR A 4 -27.02 56.82 9.56
N ARG A 5 -27.03 55.80 8.71
CA ARG A 5 -26.91 54.39 9.12
C ARG A 5 -25.44 54.05 9.37
N ALA A 6 -25.12 53.71 10.63
CA ALA A 6 -23.78 53.30 11.05
C ALA A 6 -23.28 52.03 10.30
N PRO A 7 -21.98 51.92 10.01
CA PRO A 7 -21.43 50.75 9.34
C PRO A 7 -21.41 49.56 10.30
N ARG A 8 -22.04 48.45 9.89
CA ARG A 8 -21.91 47.16 10.59
C ARG A 8 -20.48 46.66 10.45
N ALA A 9 -19.74 46.67 11.55
CA ALA A 9 -18.43 46.03 11.65
C ALA A 9 -18.54 44.55 11.24
N ARG A 10 -17.86 44.17 10.16
CA ARG A 10 -17.70 42.76 9.79
C ARG A 10 -16.80 42.13 10.84
N ARG A 11 -17.38 41.32 11.71
CA ARG A 11 -16.65 40.48 12.66
C ARG A 11 -15.82 39.47 11.88
N THR A 12 -14.53 39.75 11.69
CA THR A 12 -13.55 38.79 11.21
C THR A 12 -13.29 37.80 12.34
N ALA A 13 -14.08 36.73 12.37
CA ALA A 13 -13.80 35.59 13.25
C ALA A 13 -12.51 34.91 12.75
N ARG A 14 -11.38 35.38 13.27
CA ARG A 14 -10.07 34.72 13.14
C ARG A 14 -10.02 33.62 14.22
N GLY A 15 -10.86 32.60 14.05
CA GLY A 15 -10.85 31.41 14.91
C GLY A 15 -9.99 30.35 14.25
N GLU A 16 -9.06 29.77 15.01
CA GLU A 16 -8.41 28.50 14.66
C GLU A 16 -9.48 27.52 14.16
N PRO A 17 -9.27 26.84 13.03
CA PRO A 17 -10.24 25.89 12.54
C PRO A 17 -10.44 24.80 13.60
N GLY A 18 -11.65 24.71 14.15
CA GLY A 18 -12.01 23.69 15.12
C GLY A 18 -11.87 22.27 14.57
N PRO A 19 -11.98 21.23 15.40
CA PRO A 19 -11.86 19.85 14.94
C PRO A 19 -12.86 19.54 13.82
N VAL A 20 -12.37 18.89 12.75
CA VAL A 20 -13.21 18.51 11.60
C VAL A 20 -14.12 17.35 12.01
N ASN A 21 -15.43 17.53 11.87
CA ASN A 21 -16.37 16.41 11.95
C ASN A 21 -16.40 15.68 10.59
N TRP A 22 -15.66 14.57 10.50
CA TRP A 22 -15.57 13.75 9.27
C TRP A 22 -16.84 12.93 8.98
N GLY A 23 -17.78 12.83 9.92
CA GLY A 23 -19.02 12.06 9.75
C GLY A 23 -18.76 10.61 9.32
N GLU A 24 -19.46 10.16 8.28
CA GLU A 24 -19.32 8.82 7.71
C GLU A 24 -17.89 8.48 7.22
N TYR A 25 -17.10 9.50 6.89
CA TYR A 25 -15.74 9.32 6.37
C TYR A 25 -14.68 9.12 7.46
N ALA A 26 -15.04 9.25 8.74
CA ALA A 26 -14.08 9.19 9.85
C ALA A 26 -13.21 7.93 9.82
N ALA A 27 -13.81 6.76 9.57
CA ALA A 27 -13.09 5.49 9.49
C ALA A 27 -12.15 5.41 8.27
N ALA A 28 -12.48 6.08 7.17
CA ALA A 28 -11.64 6.13 5.97
C ALA A 28 -10.47 7.10 6.15
N VAL A 29 -10.75 8.28 6.71
CA VAL A 29 -9.74 9.29 7.07
C VAL A 29 -8.73 8.68 8.04
N HIS A 30 -9.17 8.03 9.12
CA HIS A 30 -8.27 7.41 10.09
C HIS A 30 -7.37 6.33 9.45
N ARG A 31 -7.92 5.48 8.59
CA ARG A 31 -7.12 4.50 7.84
C ARG A 31 -6.07 5.18 6.95
N TRP A 32 -6.44 6.28 6.30
CA TRP A 32 -5.51 7.02 5.45
C TRP A 32 -4.44 7.76 6.26
N GLU A 33 -4.76 8.26 7.44
CA GLU A 33 -3.78 8.83 8.37
C GLU A 33 -2.73 7.80 8.79
N LEU A 34 -3.15 6.55 9.05
CA LEU A 34 -2.24 5.44 9.35
C LEU A 34 -1.36 5.10 8.14
N ILE A 35 -1.93 5.01 6.93
CA ILE A 35 -1.20 4.69 5.70
C ILE A 35 -0.16 5.77 5.37
N THR A 36 -0.53 7.04 5.51
CA THR A 36 0.35 8.20 5.23
C THR A 36 1.23 8.58 6.41
N SER A 37 1.01 7.98 7.59
CA SER A 37 1.64 8.34 8.87
C SER A 37 1.55 9.84 9.19
N ARG A 38 0.44 10.48 8.80
CA ARG A 38 0.22 11.92 8.92
C ARG A 38 -1.24 12.19 9.23
N ALA A 39 -1.51 13.08 10.19
CA ALA A 39 -2.86 13.56 10.46
C ALA A 39 -3.43 14.30 9.25
N ALA A 40 -4.75 14.19 9.06
CA ALA A 40 -5.46 14.86 7.98
C ALA A 40 -5.37 16.38 8.14
N PRO A 41 -4.85 17.11 7.13
CA PRO A 41 -4.93 18.57 7.12
C PRO A 41 -6.39 19.04 7.12
N TYR A 42 -6.63 20.25 7.60
CA TYR A 42 -7.98 20.81 7.57
C TYR A 42 -8.46 20.91 6.09
N PRO A 43 -9.68 20.43 5.75
CA PRO A 43 -10.09 20.21 4.37
C PRO A 43 -10.35 21.49 3.59
N THR A 44 -10.50 22.62 4.28
CA THR A 44 -10.81 23.92 3.66
C THR A 44 -9.87 25.01 4.14
N GLN A 45 -9.84 26.12 3.43
CA GLN A 45 -9.15 27.33 3.84
C GLN A 45 -10.04 28.53 3.49
N PRO A 46 -9.83 29.70 4.11
CA PRO A 46 -10.53 30.91 3.70
C PRO A 46 -10.25 31.25 2.23
N GLY A 47 -11.30 31.39 1.43
CA GLY A 47 -11.21 31.89 0.06
C GLY A 47 -11.16 33.42 0.01
N ARG A 48 -10.97 33.98 -1.19
CA ARG A 48 -10.90 35.45 -1.42
C ARG A 48 -12.10 36.23 -0.86
N HIS A 49 -13.28 35.61 -0.86
CA HIS A 49 -14.52 36.21 -0.34
C HIS A 49 -14.88 35.75 1.09
N GLY A 50 -13.94 35.12 1.80
CA GLY A 50 -14.15 34.59 3.16
C GLY A 50 -14.97 33.30 3.24
N ARG A 51 -15.49 32.80 2.11
CA ARG A 51 -16.13 31.49 2.04
C ARG A 51 -15.07 30.37 2.11
N PRO A 52 -15.34 29.26 2.80
CA PRO A 52 -14.42 28.13 2.83
C PRO A 52 -14.27 27.54 1.43
N VAL A 53 -13.04 27.28 1.02
CA VAL A 53 -12.69 26.65 -0.26
C VAL A 53 -11.73 25.49 0.00
N LEU A 54 -11.71 24.49 -0.89
CA LEU A 54 -10.84 23.32 -0.76
C LEU A 54 -9.37 23.70 -0.52
N ALA A 55 -8.75 23.16 0.51
CA ALA A 55 -7.35 23.40 0.83
C ALA A 55 -6.44 22.50 -0.03
N PRO A 56 -5.52 23.04 -0.85
CA PRO A 56 -4.58 22.20 -1.60
C PRO A 56 -3.76 21.24 -0.73
N PRO A 57 -3.28 21.59 0.49
CA PRO A 57 -2.57 20.64 1.35
C PRO A 57 -3.40 19.42 1.74
N PHE A 58 -4.72 19.58 1.89
CA PHE A 58 -5.61 18.44 2.14
C PHE A 58 -5.71 17.52 0.93
N VAL A 59 -5.80 18.09 -0.29
CA VAL A 59 -5.82 17.29 -1.52
C VAL A 59 -4.48 16.59 -1.75
N GLU A 60 -3.35 17.27 -1.50
CA GLU A 60 -2.01 16.67 -1.56
C GLU A 60 -1.87 15.47 -0.60
N TRP A 61 -2.38 15.62 0.63
CA TRP A 61 -2.46 14.51 1.59
C TRP A 61 -3.39 13.39 1.11
N LEU A 62 -4.56 13.73 0.56
CA LEU A 62 -5.51 12.76 -0.01
C LEU A 62 -4.88 11.94 -1.14
N MET A 63 -4.02 12.58 -1.94
CA MET A 63 -3.24 11.91 -3.00
C MET A 63 -2.10 11.05 -2.45
N GLY A 64 -1.82 11.08 -1.15
CA GLY A 64 -0.75 10.31 -0.53
C GLY A 64 0.65 10.84 -0.84
N LEU A 65 0.75 12.11 -1.23
CA LEU A 65 2.00 12.76 -1.58
C LEU A 65 2.74 13.26 -0.32
N PRO A 66 4.08 13.34 -0.37
CA PRO A 66 4.86 14.01 0.67
C PRO A 66 4.41 15.46 0.87
N PRO A 67 4.55 16.01 2.08
CA PRO A 67 4.15 17.40 2.35
C PRO A 67 4.97 18.37 1.49
N GLY A 68 4.28 19.32 0.86
CA GLY A 68 4.89 20.33 0.01
C GLY A 68 5.24 19.86 -1.39
N TRP A 69 4.80 18.68 -1.83
CA TRP A 69 5.07 18.17 -3.18
C TRP A 69 4.59 19.13 -4.28
N VAL A 70 3.39 19.68 -4.13
CA VAL A 70 2.79 20.71 -4.98
C VAL A 70 2.52 21.99 -4.19
N THR A 71 2.35 21.88 -2.87
CA THR A 71 1.93 23.01 -2.03
C THR A 71 3.07 23.71 -1.29
N ALA A 72 4.35 23.42 -1.61
CA ALA A 72 5.46 24.10 -0.97
C ALA A 72 5.53 25.58 -1.39
N GLY A 73 5.83 26.45 -0.42
CA GLY A 73 5.87 27.90 -0.63
C GLY A 73 6.90 28.34 -1.67
N HIS A 74 8.05 27.65 -1.76
CA HIS A 74 9.12 27.98 -2.72
C HIS A 74 8.76 27.70 -4.18
N LEU A 75 7.65 26.99 -4.44
CA LEU A 75 7.16 26.73 -5.81
C LEU A 75 6.39 27.93 -6.37
N GLU A 76 5.97 28.87 -5.52
CA GLU A 76 5.22 30.09 -5.88
C GLU A 76 3.98 29.82 -6.76
N LEU A 77 3.41 28.60 -6.66
CA LEU A 77 2.26 28.20 -7.47
C LEU A 77 0.96 28.82 -6.94
N PRO A 78 0.16 29.49 -7.80
CA PRO A 78 -1.18 29.93 -7.42
C PRO A 78 -2.05 28.73 -7.02
N ARG A 79 -2.96 28.91 -6.05
CA ARG A 79 -3.88 27.86 -5.57
C ARG A 79 -4.55 27.07 -6.70
N THR A 80 -5.03 27.75 -7.74
CA THR A 80 -5.70 27.10 -8.88
C THR A 80 -4.74 26.20 -9.67
N ALA A 81 -3.47 26.58 -9.80
CA ALA A 81 -2.45 25.76 -10.43
C ALA A 81 -2.11 24.54 -9.56
N GLN A 82 -2.00 24.71 -8.24
CA GLN A 82 -1.80 23.60 -7.31
C GLN A 82 -2.93 22.57 -7.42
N LEU A 83 -4.19 23.01 -7.38
CA LEU A 83 -5.33 22.11 -7.50
C LEU A 83 -5.44 21.44 -8.87
N ARG A 84 -5.07 22.14 -9.95
CA ARG A 84 -5.00 21.55 -11.29
C ARG A 84 -3.94 20.46 -11.37
N ALA A 85 -2.75 20.72 -10.84
CA ALA A 85 -1.67 19.73 -10.81
C ALA A 85 -2.06 18.50 -9.96
N LEU A 86 -2.64 18.72 -8.78
CA LEU A 86 -3.13 17.64 -7.92
C LEU A 86 -4.27 16.84 -8.57
N GLY A 87 -5.23 17.53 -9.21
CA GLY A 87 -6.37 16.88 -9.86
C GLY A 87 -6.01 16.11 -11.14
N ASN A 88 -4.93 16.49 -11.81
CA ASN A 88 -4.39 15.76 -12.97
C ASN A 88 -3.33 14.71 -12.58
N GLY A 89 -2.94 14.67 -11.30
CA GLY A 89 -1.97 13.73 -10.78
C GLY A 89 -2.56 12.33 -10.57
N VAL A 90 -1.72 11.43 -10.07
CA VAL A 90 -2.12 10.06 -9.71
C VAL A 90 -1.77 9.77 -8.26
N VAL A 91 -2.53 8.88 -7.62
CA VAL A 91 -2.20 8.38 -6.28
C VAL A 91 -0.98 7.45 -6.40
N PRO A 92 0.20 7.77 -5.82
CA PRO A 92 1.43 7.01 -6.05
C PRO A 92 1.32 5.53 -5.70
N GLN A 93 0.58 5.21 -4.64
CA GLN A 93 0.36 3.83 -4.20
C GLN A 93 -0.43 3.02 -5.24
N GLN A 94 -1.42 3.64 -5.89
CA GLN A 94 -2.19 3.01 -6.97
C GLN A 94 -1.35 2.87 -8.24
N ALA A 95 -0.60 3.91 -8.61
CA ALA A 95 0.31 3.87 -9.76
C ALA A 95 1.37 2.77 -9.60
N ALA A 96 2.00 2.67 -8.43
CA ALA A 96 2.97 1.60 -8.14
C ALA A 96 2.34 0.21 -8.21
N ARG A 97 1.07 0.05 -7.80
CA ARG A 97 0.36 -1.24 -7.95
C ARG A 97 0.10 -1.57 -9.41
N ALA A 98 -0.37 -0.61 -10.21
CA ALA A 98 -0.60 -0.83 -11.64
C ALA A 98 0.69 -1.16 -12.39
N LEU A 99 1.80 -0.46 -12.10
CA LEU A 99 3.10 -0.73 -12.70
C LEU A 99 3.62 -2.13 -12.35
N ARG A 100 3.45 -2.59 -11.11
CA ARG A 100 3.79 -3.98 -10.73
C ARG A 100 3.03 -5.00 -11.58
N HIS A 101 1.72 -4.82 -11.74
CA HIS A 101 0.92 -5.70 -12.60
C HIS A 101 1.43 -5.72 -14.04
N LEU A 102 1.70 -4.55 -14.62
CA LEU A 102 2.21 -4.47 -15.98
C LEU A 102 3.57 -5.17 -16.15
N LEU A 103 4.46 -5.03 -15.16
CA LEU A 103 5.78 -5.67 -15.18
C LEU A 103 5.68 -7.20 -15.01
N ASP A 104 4.77 -7.68 -14.17
CA ASP A 104 4.49 -9.11 -14.00
C ASP A 104 4.00 -9.71 -15.33
N ASP A 105 3.05 -9.04 -15.99
CA ASP A 105 2.51 -9.46 -17.29
C ASP A 105 3.60 -9.48 -18.37
N LEU A 106 4.42 -8.42 -18.45
CA LEU A 106 5.53 -8.34 -19.39
C LEU A 106 6.56 -9.46 -19.17
N THR A 107 6.85 -9.79 -17.90
CA THR A 107 7.76 -10.88 -17.55
C THR A 107 7.19 -12.23 -17.97
N HIS A 108 5.88 -12.43 -17.80
CA HIS A 108 5.20 -13.65 -18.23
C HIS A 108 5.22 -13.80 -19.76
N LEU A 109 4.97 -12.71 -20.50
CA LEU A 109 5.00 -12.69 -21.96
C LEU A 109 6.40 -12.93 -22.54
N HIS A 110 7.45 -12.41 -21.88
CA HIS A 110 8.84 -12.58 -22.33
C HIS A 110 9.49 -13.88 -21.85
N ARG A 111 8.83 -14.64 -20.97
CA ARG A 111 9.35 -15.95 -20.56
C ARG A 111 9.39 -16.85 -21.79
N PRO A 112 10.58 -17.27 -22.27
CA PRO A 112 10.64 -18.18 -23.40
C PRO A 112 9.88 -19.46 -23.02
N PRO A 113 9.20 -20.11 -23.99
CA PRO A 113 8.53 -21.37 -23.70
C PRO A 113 9.54 -22.31 -23.06
N CYS A 114 9.17 -22.90 -21.91
CA CYS A 114 9.96 -23.91 -21.24
C CYS A 114 10.44 -24.89 -22.32
N GLN A 115 11.75 -24.89 -22.62
CA GLN A 115 12.29 -26.01 -23.36
C GLN A 115 11.97 -27.23 -22.51
N PRO A 116 11.24 -28.24 -23.04
CA PRO A 116 11.01 -29.45 -22.30
C PRO A 116 12.38 -30.01 -21.89
N PRO A 117 12.50 -30.62 -20.71
CA PRO A 117 13.76 -31.21 -20.29
C PRO A 117 14.24 -32.11 -21.43
N VAL A 118 15.40 -31.78 -22.01
CA VAL A 118 16.05 -32.58 -23.04
C VAL A 118 16.14 -33.97 -22.46
N SER A 119 15.40 -34.92 -23.04
CA SER A 119 15.42 -36.29 -22.56
C SER A 119 16.88 -36.74 -22.55
N PRO A 120 17.39 -37.31 -21.44
CA PRO A 120 18.77 -37.78 -21.42
C PRO A 120 18.96 -38.76 -22.58
N PRO A 121 20.13 -38.76 -23.25
CA PRO A 121 20.36 -39.65 -24.39
C PRO A 121 20.07 -41.08 -23.93
N GLN A 122 19.10 -41.72 -24.60
CA GLN A 122 18.73 -43.11 -24.36
C GLN A 122 20.00 -43.94 -24.53
N ARG A 123 20.58 -44.39 -23.40
CA ARG A 123 21.79 -45.20 -23.39
C ARG A 123 21.49 -46.46 -24.20
N ASP A 124 22.10 -46.55 -25.38
CA ASP A 124 21.92 -47.69 -26.27
C ASP A 124 22.34 -48.96 -25.52
N LYS A 125 21.39 -49.87 -25.31
CA LYS A 125 21.62 -51.13 -24.56
C LYS A 125 22.41 -52.15 -25.37
N ARG A 126 22.91 -51.81 -26.57
CA ARG A 126 23.71 -52.69 -27.45
C ARG A 126 25.19 -52.75 -27.10
N SER A 127 25.53 -52.74 -25.82
CA SER A 127 26.88 -53.09 -25.38
C SER A 127 26.82 -53.83 -24.04
N ARG A 128 26.15 -54.99 -24.04
CA ARG A 128 26.35 -56.00 -22.99
C ARG A 128 27.21 -57.12 -23.58
N ALA A 129 28.46 -56.80 -23.86
CA ALA A 129 29.52 -57.80 -23.96
C ALA A 129 30.14 -57.94 -22.57
N SER A 130 29.86 -59.09 -21.94
CA SER A 130 30.70 -59.83 -21.01
C SER A 130 31.43 -59.05 -19.90
N ARG A 131 30.87 -59.10 -18.69
CA ARG A 131 31.65 -58.98 -17.45
C ARG A 131 31.51 -60.29 -16.66
N PRO A 132 32.61 -60.97 -16.30
CA PRO A 132 32.55 -62.11 -15.41
C PRO A 132 32.31 -61.66 -13.97
N SER A 133 31.68 -62.56 -13.23
CA SER A 133 31.32 -62.52 -11.82
C SER A 133 32.54 -62.37 -10.89
N ARG A 134 32.43 -61.46 -9.91
CA ARG A 134 33.10 -61.54 -8.60
C ARG A 134 32.04 -61.22 -7.56
N VAL A 135 31.53 -62.25 -6.88
CA VAL A 135 31.92 -62.67 -5.52
C VAL A 135 31.52 -61.61 -4.48
N ASP A 136 30.30 -61.80 -4.01
CA ASP A 136 29.80 -61.71 -2.63
C ASP A 136 30.78 -61.28 -1.53
N SER A 137 30.37 -60.33 -0.69
CA SER A 137 30.60 -60.32 0.77
C SER A 137 29.97 -59.09 1.46
N GLY A 138 29.00 -59.34 2.36
CA GLY A 138 28.73 -58.59 3.61
C GLY A 138 27.81 -57.36 3.48
N LEU A 139 26.52 -57.35 3.87
CA LEU A 139 25.96 -57.47 5.24
C LEU A 139 26.80 -56.62 6.22
N THR A 140 26.33 -55.55 6.89
CA THR A 140 25.10 -55.44 7.70
C THR A 140 24.97 -53.99 8.24
N HIS A 141 23.80 -53.36 8.12
CA HIS A 141 23.25 -52.44 9.14
C HIS A 141 22.40 -53.30 10.10
N PRO A 142 22.28 -53.00 11.41
CA PRO A 142 21.12 -52.21 11.86
C PRO A 142 21.38 -51.46 13.20
N PRO A 143 20.40 -51.15 14.07
CA PRO A 143 19.75 -49.85 14.14
C PRO A 143 19.80 -49.19 15.55
N GLY A 144 19.66 -47.87 15.63
CA GLY A 144 19.56 -47.15 16.90
C GLY A 144 18.28 -46.32 17.00
N THR A 145 17.23 -46.94 17.56
CA THR A 145 16.24 -46.37 18.51
C THR A 145 15.95 -44.85 18.44
N ALA A 146 14.73 -44.44 18.09
CA ALA A 146 13.61 -44.21 19.03
C ALA A 146 13.94 -43.10 20.06
N GLN A 147 13.22 -41.98 20.21
CA GLN A 147 11.83 -41.87 20.66
C GLN A 147 11.39 -40.38 20.59
N ALA A 148 10.15 -40.12 20.18
CA ALA A 148 9.06 -39.54 20.98
C ALA A 148 8.97 -37.99 21.08
N THR A 149 7.97 -37.48 20.35
CA THR A 149 7.02 -36.40 20.69
C THR A 149 6.44 -36.64 22.11
N PRO A 150 5.86 -35.69 22.89
CA PRO A 150 4.87 -34.73 22.37
C PRO A 150 4.65 -33.36 23.07
N ALA A 151 3.89 -32.53 22.36
CA ALA A 151 2.80 -31.66 22.80
C ALA A 151 2.97 -30.68 23.99
N ALA A 152 2.74 -29.41 23.70
CA ALA A 152 1.96 -28.55 24.60
C ALA A 152 1.05 -27.60 23.80
N ARG A 153 -0.20 -28.02 23.68
CA ARG A 153 -1.37 -27.29 23.19
C ARG A 153 -2.05 -26.65 24.39
N THR A 154 -2.15 -25.32 24.47
CA THR A 154 -3.14 -24.68 25.35
C THR A 154 -3.45 -23.27 24.83
N ARG A 155 -4.53 -23.12 24.04
CA ARG A 155 -5.90 -22.70 24.43
C ARG A 155 -6.18 -21.22 24.13
N ARG A 156 -6.95 -21.05 23.05
CA ARG A 156 -8.04 -20.08 22.91
C ARG A 156 -8.76 -19.84 24.24
N SER A 157 -9.01 -18.58 24.55
CA SER A 157 -10.13 -18.13 25.39
C SER A 157 -10.73 -16.86 24.78
N ALA A 158 -11.85 -17.03 24.08
CA ALA A 158 -12.94 -16.06 24.07
C ALA A 158 -13.99 -16.62 25.05
N PRO A 159 -14.74 -15.80 25.79
CA PRO A 159 -16.01 -15.26 25.29
C PRO A 159 -16.23 -13.82 25.85
N ARG A 160 -17.32 -13.05 25.68
CA ARG A 160 -18.73 -13.35 25.44
C ARG A 160 -19.47 -12.03 25.16
N THR A 161 -20.50 -12.16 24.35
CA THR A 161 -21.66 -11.30 24.08
C THR A 161 -22.34 -10.60 25.27
N ARG A 162 -22.87 -9.39 25.01
CA ARG A 162 -24.13 -8.78 25.50
C ARG A 162 -24.26 -7.40 24.83
N ARG A 163 -25.41 -6.86 24.45
CA ARG A 163 -26.80 -7.27 24.26
C ARG A 163 -27.43 -6.12 23.47
#